data_AF-A0A8I1ZSG7-F1
#
_entry.id   AF-A0A8I1ZSG7-F1
#
_cell.length_a   1.000
_cell.length_b   1.000
_cell.length_c   1.000
_cell.angle_alpha   90.00
_cell.angle_beta   90.00
_cell.angle_gamma   90.00
#
_symmetry.space_group_name_H-M   'P 1'
#
loop_
_entity.id
_entity.type
_entity.pdbx_description
1 polymer ?
#
loop_
_entity_poly.entity_id
_entity_poly.type
_entity_poly.pdbx_seq_one_letter_code
_entity_poly.pdbx_strand_id
1 'polypeptide(L)'
;VAGTYTITTGGTTVNDLIAAIETGTAGQIDVSLPGGQFQLTAAQPGHTFAISPSAGGEPSNALAILGVNCFFSWSEQVGRPLDDLTETIRVNDAIEAEPSLISSGYLDENGMVAPGSNDVARAILNLQDKVIDDMGGSGTSTTMDAYYSSLVAQVGVDVQNTVNNEKFNDTLLGQYISRKEGISGVNLDHEMAELLKYQHLYQAAAKLISIADEMMQALISIK
;
A
#
# COMPACT_ATOMS: atom_id res chain seq x y z
N VAL A 1 0.82 20.20 2.39
CA VAL A 1 -0.64 20.21 2.07
C VAL A 1 -0.77 19.65 0.67
N ALA A 2 -1.54 18.58 0.46
CA ALA A 2 -1.75 18.05 -0.88
C ALA A 2 -2.62 19.04 -1.67
N GLY A 3 -2.08 19.58 -2.77
CA GLY A 3 -2.80 20.42 -3.71
C GLY A 3 -3.02 19.65 -5.01
N THR A 4 -4.25 19.58 -5.47
CA THR A 4 -4.58 19.04 -6.79
C THR A 4 -4.62 20.18 -7.79
N TYR A 5 -3.83 20.08 -8.86
CA TYR A 5 -3.75 21.08 -9.92
C TYR A 5 -4.18 20.45 -11.24
N THR A 6 -5.10 21.09 -11.94
CA THR A 6 -5.52 20.65 -13.27
C THR A 6 -4.75 21.42 -14.33
N ILE A 7 -3.99 20.71 -15.16
CA ILE A 7 -3.17 21.31 -16.21
C ILE A 7 -3.94 21.24 -17.53
N THR A 8 -4.13 22.40 -18.18
CA THR A 8 -4.72 22.49 -19.51
C THR A 8 -3.70 23.07 -20.47
N THR A 9 -3.28 22.29 -21.46
CA THR A 9 -2.32 22.74 -22.48
C THR A 9 -3.05 23.52 -23.57
N GLY A 10 -2.68 24.79 -23.78
CA GLY A 10 -3.23 25.62 -24.87
C GLY A 10 -2.58 25.38 -26.24
N GLY A 11 -1.47 24.64 -26.30
CA GLY A 11 -0.69 24.39 -27.52
C GLY A 11 -0.27 22.92 -27.67
N THR A 12 0.51 22.63 -28.72
CA THR A 12 0.88 21.27 -29.14
C THR A 12 2.38 20.99 -29.02
N THR A 13 3.17 21.92 -28.46
CA THR A 13 4.62 21.74 -28.30
C THR A 13 5.00 21.42 -26.87
N VAL A 14 6.17 20.81 -26.67
CA VAL A 14 6.71 20.51 -25.34
C VAL A 14 6.87 21.79 -24.51
N ASN A 15 7.23 22.91 -25.14
CA ASN A 15 7.32 24.21 -24.46
C ASN A 15 5.95 24.72 -24.00
N ASP A 16 4.88 24.45 -24.74
CA ASP A 16 3.51 24.80 -24.32
C ASP A 16 3.09 23.97 -23.10
N LEU A 17 3.49 22.69 -23.05
CA LEU A 17 3.25 21.81 -21.91
C LEU A 17 4.02 22.28 -20.67
N ILE A 18 5.31 22.64 -20.82
CA ILE A 18 6.12 23.22 -19.74
C ILE A 18 5.44 24.48 -19.17
N ALA A 19 5.08 25.43 -20.03
CA ALA A 19 4.44 26.68 -19.62
C ALA A 19 3.09 26.45 -18.93
N ALA A 20 2.30 25.48 -19.40
CA ALA A 20 1.03 25.11 -18.79
C ALA A 20 1.20 24.51 -17.40
N ILE A 21 2.22 23.67 -17.17
CA ILE A 21 2.49 23.07 -15.86
C ILE A 21 3.02 24.11 -14.88
N GLU A 22 3.98 24.94 -15.29
CA GLU A 22 4.54 25.99 -14.43
C GLU A 22 3.44 26.98 -13.97
N THR A 23 2.58 27.41 -14.90
CA THR A 23 1.47 28.31 -14.60
C THR A 23 0.40 27.62 -13.74
N GLY A 24 0.03 26.38 -14.08
CA GLY A 24 -1.06 25.65 -13.43
C GLY A 24 -0.73 25.15 -12.02
N THR A 25 0.54 24.89 -11.72
CA THR A 25 0.99 24.43 -10.40
C THR A 25 1.42 25.56 -9.47
N ALA A 26 1.37 26.82 -9.93
CA ALA A 26 1.76 27.99 -9.15
C ALA A 26 3.16 27.88 -8.51
N GLY A 27 4.12 27.30 -9.24
CA GLY A 27 5.51 27.13 -8.78
C GLY A 27 5.72 26.03 -7.73
N GLN A 28 4.79 25.09 -7.58
CA GLN A 28 5.01 23.90 -6.74
C GLN A 28 5.80 22.80 -7.46
N ILE A 29 5.79 22.80 -8.79
CA ILE A 29 6.51 21.85 -9.63
C ILE A 29 7.36 22.64 -10.63
N ASP A 30 8.66 22.35 -10.64
CA ASP A 30 9.60 22.82 -11.65
C ASP A 30 9.59 21.84 -12.83
N VAL A 31 9.49 22.36 -14.05
CA VAL A 31 9.52 21.55 -15.27
C VAL A 31 10.64 22.04 -16.17
N SER A 32 11.44 21.12 -16.70
CA SER A 32 12.54 21.47 -17.60
C SER A 32 12.80 20.39 -18.65
N LEU A 33 13.59 20.75 -19.67
CA LEU A 33 14.01 19.84 -20.74
C LEU A 33 15.55 19.73 -20.84
N PRO A 34 16.28 19.38 -19.76
CA PRO A 34 17.73 19.28 -19.80
C PRO A 34 18.16 18.15 -20.73
N GLY A 35 19.03 18.47 -21.71
CA GLY A 35 19.56 17.47 -22.64
C GLY A 35 18.50 16.71 -23.45
N GLY A 36 17.31 17.29 -23.64
CA GLY A 36 16.19 16.66 -24.35
C GLY A 36 15.35 15.70 -23.49
N GLN A 37 15.60 15.61 -22.18
CA GLN A 37 14.81 14.79 -21.26
C GLN A 37 13.76 15.64 -20.56
N PHE A 38 12.48 15.26 -20.66
CA PHE A 38 11.41 15.96 -19.96
C PHE A 38 11.45 15.62 -18.48
N GLN A 39 11.74 16.60 -17.64
CA GLN A 39 11.94 16.43 -16.20
C GLN A 39 10.93 17.27 -15.41
N LEU A 40 10.32 16.62 -14.41
CA LEU A 40 9.44 17.22 -13.42
C LEU A 40 10.08 17.05 -12.05
N THR A 41 10.23 18.14 -11.31
CA THR A 41 10.84 18.15 -9.98
C THR A 41 9.94 18.92 -9.04
N ALA A 42 9.72 18.42 -7.82
CA ALA A 42 9.04 19.19 -6.80
C ALA A 42 9.90 20.40 -6.40
N ALA A 43 9.33 21.61 -6.40
CA ALA A 43 10.07 22.84 -6.13
C ALA A 43 10.58 22.92 -4.67
N GLN A 44 9.99 22.14 -3.76
CA GLN A 44 10.38 22.06 -2.36
C GLN A 44 10.92 20.68 -2.00
N PRO A 45 12.05 20.59 -1.25
CA PRO A 45 12.54 19.32 -0.73
C PRO A 45 11.48 18.58 0.10
N GLY A 46 11.49 17.24 0.01
CA GLY A 46 10.57 16.39 0.77
C GLY A 46 9.13 16.36 0.25
N HIS A 47 8.86 16.96 -0.91
CA HIS A 47 7.58 16.85 -1.60
C HIS A 47 7.70 15.88 -2.77
N THR A 48 6.64 15.10 -2.98
CA THR A 48 6.43 14.30 -4.18
C THR A 48 5.18 14.80 -4.88
N PHE A 49 5.05 14.49 -6.17
CA PHE A 49 3.85 14.79 -6.94
C PHE A 49 3.31 13.50 -7.54
N ALA A 50 2.01 13.51 -7.82
CA ALA A 50 1.36 12.46 -8.55
C ALA A 50 0.66 13.04 -9.78
N ILE A 51 0.73 12.33 -10.88
CA ILE A 51 -0.01 12.64 -12.10
C ILE A 51 -1.22 11.71 -12.12
N SER A 52 -2.39 12.26 -12.41
CA SER A 52 -3.62 11.50 -12.63
C SER A 52 -4.37 12.09 -13.83
N PRO A 53 -5.13 11.28 -14.58
CA PRO A 53 -6.00 11.81 -15.61
C PRO A 53 -7.10 12.69 -14.97
N SER A 54 -7.51 13.74 -15.68
CA SER A 54 -8.63 14.57 -15.24
C SER A 54 -9.94 13.80 -15.33
N ALA A 55 -10.82 13.95 -14.34
CA ALA A 55 -12.16 13.35 -14.34
C ALA A 55 -12.95 13.83 -15.58
N GLY A 56 -13.25 12.92 -16.52
CA GLY A 56 -13.98 13.24 -17.74
C GLY A 56 -13.38 12.71 -19.06
N GLY A 57 -12.37 11.85 -18.99
CA GLY A 57 -11.73 11.27 -20.17
C GLY A 57 -10.67 12.17 -20.79
N GLU A 58 -9.46 11.61 -20.89
CA GLU A 58 -8.31 12.05 -21.68
C GLU A 58 -7.86 13.52 -21.58
N PRO A 59 -6.78 13.85 -20.84
CA PRO A 59 -5.85 14.87 -21.30
C PRO A 59 -4.94 14.23 -22.37
N SER A 60 -5.53 13.92 -23.55
CA SER A 60 -4.89 13.25 -24.69
C SER A 60 -3.62 13.97 -25.19
N ASN A 61 -3.44 15.23 -24.80
CA ASN A 61 -2.40 16.08 -25.36
C ASN A 61 -1.04 15.85 -24.71
N ALA A 62 -0.93 15.52 -23.41
CA ALA A 62 0.38 15.46 -22.76
C ALA A 62 1.28 14.33 -23.33
N LEU A 63 0.76 13.09 -23.42
CA LEU A 63 1.51 11.98 -24.03
C LEU A 63 1.73 12.17 -25.53
N ALA A 64 0.79 12.84 -26.22
CA ALA A 64 0.93 13.15 -27.64
C ALA A 64 1.98 14.25 -27.90
N ILE A 65 2.02 15.29 -27.07
CA ILE A 65 3.03 16.37 -27.09
C ILE A 65 4.42 15.78 -26.83
N LEU A 66 4.52 14.82 -25.91
CA LEU A 66 5.75 14.07 -25.64
C LEU A 66 6.07 13.03 -26.72
N GLY A 67 5.15 12.75 -27.64
CA GLY A 67 5.33 11.77 -28.73
C GLY A 67 5.36 10.31 -28.28
N VAL A 68 4.86 10.00 -27.08
CA VAL A 68 4.88 8.66 -26.49
C VAL A 68 3.51 7.98 -26.47
N ASN A 69 2.48 8.65 -26.98
CA ASN A 69 1.08 8.16 -27.01
C ASN A 69 0.88 6.90 -27.86
N CYS A 70 1.81 6.57 -28.75
CA CYS A 70 1.79 5.32 -29.51
C CYS A 70 2.18 4.10 -28.64
N PHE A 71 2.94 4.30 -27.57
CA PHE A 71 3.37 3.23 -26.67
C PHE A 71 2.58 3.22 -25.35
N PHE A 72 2.18 4.40 -24.88
CA PHE A 72 1.53 4.55 -23.59
C PHE A 72 0.21 5.30 -23.71
N SER A 73 -0.75 4.95 -22.86
CA SER A 73 -2.03 5.64 -22.73
C SER A 73 -2.33 5.93 -21.26
N TRP A 74 -3.17 6.95 -21.02
CA TRP A 74 -3.69 7.20 -19.69
C TRP A 74 -4.67 6.10 -19.29
N SER A 75 -4.73 5.83 -17.98
CA SER A 75 -5.68 4.89 -17.42
C SER A 75 -6.55 5.59 -16.38
N GLU A 76 -7.84 5.68 -16.69
CA GLU A 76 -8.86 6.26 -15.81
C GLU A 76 -9.61 5.10 -15.14
N GLN A 77 -9.29 4.81 -13.88
CA GLN A 77 -10.11 3.94 -13.06
C GLN A 77 -10.87 4.77 -12.01
N VAL A 78 -12.18 4.92 -12.25
CA VAL A 78 -13.08 5.65 -11.36
C VAL A 78 -13.30 4.84 -10.07
N GLY A 79 -13.14 5.48 -8.90
CA GLY A 79 -13.49 4.90 -7.59
C GLY A 79 -12.33 4.38 -6.74
N ARG A 80 -11.08 4.66 -7.12
CA ARG A 80 -9.87 4.32 -6.37
C ARG A 80 -9.22 5.55 -5.73
N PRO A 81 -8.44 5.37 -4.65
CA PRO A 81 -7.88 6.51 -3.92
C PRO A 81 -6.83 7.25 -4.78
N LEU A 82 -6.77 8.58 -4.64
CA LEU A 82 -6.01 9.49 -5.50
C LEU A 82 -4.48 9.28 -5.47
N ASP A 83 -3.99 8.43 -4.57
CA ASP A 83 -2.58 8.17 -4.30
C ASP A 83 -2.02 6.96 -5.06
N ASP A 84 -2.83 6.22 -5.82
CA ASP A 84 -2.34 5.10 -6.62
C ASP A 84 -1.71 5.55 -7.94
N LEU A 85 -0.42 5.88 -7.86
CA LEU A 85 0.45 6.23 -8.98
C LEU A 85 0.70 5.06 -9.95
N THR A 86 0.45 3.82 -9.54
CA THR A 86 0.83 2.63 -10.33
C THR A 86 -0.11 2.38 -11.50
N GLU A 87 -1.29 2.99 -11.49
CA GLU A 87 -2.34 2.79 -12.49
C GLU A 87 -2.58 4.02 -13.38
N THR A 88 -1.74 5.06 -13.33
CA THR A 88 -1.92 6.29 -14.12
C THR A 88 -1.58 6.10 -15.61
N ILE A 89 -0.47 5.41 -15.90
CA ILE A 89 0.05 5.18 -17.25
C ILE A 89 0.10 3.69 -17.51
N ARG A 90 -0.47 3.24 -18.63
CA ARG A 90 -0.38 1.85 -19.08
C ARG A 90 0.17 1.75 -20.49
N VAL A 91 0.53 0.54 -20.92
CA VAL A 91 0.84 0.25 -22.33
C VAL A 91 -0.43 0.49 -23.15
N ASN A 92 -0.29 1.12 -24.31
CA ASN A 92 -1.41 1.38 -25.21
C ASN A 92 -2.11 0.08 -25.59
N ASP A 93 -3.44 0.01 -25.42
CA ASP A 93 -4.26 -1.18 -25.67
C ASP A 93 -4.05 -1.77 -27.07
N ALA A 94 -3.74 -0.95 -28.07
CA ALA A 94 -3.42 -1.42 -29.42
C ALA A 94 -2.13 -2.26 -29.46
N ILE A 95 -1.10 -1.83 -28.73
CA ILE A 95 0.17 -2.55 -28.61
C ILE A 95 0.01 -3.81 -27.76
N GLU A 96 -0.82 -3.74 -26.71
CA GLU A 96 -1.12 -4.91 -25.87
C GLU A 96 -1.86 -6.00 -26.67
N ALA A 97 -2.83 -5.60 -27.50
CA ALA A 97 -3.55 -6.52 -28.38
C ALA A 97 -2.64 -7.10 -29.49
N GLU A 98 -1.78 -6.27 -30.08
CA GLU A 98 -0.89 -6.67 -31.17
C GLU A 98 0.55 -6.14 -30.97
N PRO A 99 1.42 -6.89 -30.27
CA PRO A 99 2.82 -6.48 -30.05
C PRO A 99 3.63 -6.34 -31.34
N SER A 100 3.18 -6.95 -32.45
CA SER A 100 3.79 -6.84 -33.78
C SER A 100 3.69 -5.43 -34.38
N LEU A 101 2.90 -4.53 -33.79
CA LEU A 101 2.83 -3.13 -34.19
C LEU A 101 4.11 -2.34 -33.83
N ILE A 102 4.94 -2.87 -32.92
CA ILE A 102 6.26 -2.30 -32.63
C ILE A 102 7.23 -2.73 -33.73
N SER A 103 7.78 -1.76 -34.47
CA SER A 103 8.85 -2.03 -35.44
C SER A 103 10.09 -2.56 -34.74
N SER A 104 10.62 -3.70 -35.21
CA SER A 104 11.87 -4.27 -34.69
C SER A 104 13.14 -3.65 -35.28
N GLY A 105 13.02 -3.01 -36.46
CA GLY A 105 14.15 -2.49 -37.22
C GLY A 105 14.19 -0.96 -37.29
N TYR A 106 15.39 -0.43 -37.46
CA TYR A 106 15.64 0.99 -37.66
C TYR A 106 15.62 1.33 -39.15
N LEU A 107 15.11 2.52 -39.49
CA LEU A 107 15.11 3.04 -40.85
C LEU A 107 16.49 3.63 -41.17
N ASP A 108 17.18 3.11 -42.18
CA ASP A 108 18.46 3.68 -42.60
C ASP A 108 18.29 5.06 -43.29
N GLU A 109 19.41 5.72 -43.62
CA GLU A 109 19.43 7.01 -44.32
C GLU A 109 18.71 6.99 -45.68
N ASN A 110 18.48 5.80 -46.25
CA ASN A 110 17.82 5.59 -47.54
C ASN A 110 16.33 5.23 -47.38
N GLY A 111 15.78 5.25 -46.17
CA GLY A 111 14.38 4.91 -45.93
C GLY A 111 14.08 3.40 -45.99
N MET A 112 15.11 2.55 -45.85
CA MET A 112 14.98 1.10 -45.92
C MET A 112 15.25 0.47 -44.54
N VAL A 113 14.58 -0.64 -44.24
CA VAL A 113 14.89 -1.47 -43.08
C VAL A 113 15.60 -2.72 -43.58
N ALA A 114 16.78 -3.00 -43.02
CA ALA A 114 17.54 -4.20 -43.38
C ALA A 114 16.73 -5.47 -43.08
N PRO A 115 16.64 -6.45 -44.01
CA PRO A 115 15.94 -7.70 -43.76
C PRO A 115 16.50 -8.40 -42.51
N GLY A 116 15.62 -8.71 -41.54
CA GLY A 116 16.02 -9.34 -40.28
C GLY A 116 16.58 -8.40 -39.21
N SER A 117 16.52 -7.08 -39.39
CA SER A 117 16.93 -6.11 -38.36
C SER A 117 16.10 -6.23 -37.09
N ASN A 118 16.80 -6.29 -35.96
CA ASN A 118 16.25 -6.31 -34.60
C ASN A 118 16.80 -5.16 -33.74
N ASP A 119 17.31 -4.10 -34.37
CA ASP A 119 18.04 -3.02 -33.70
C ASP A 119 17.16 -2.25 -32.72
N VAL A 120 15.89 -1.98 -33.07
CA VAL A 120 14.93 -1.31 -32.16
C VAL A 120 14.58 -2.24 -31.00
N ALA A 121 14.36 -3.52 -31.26
CA ALA A 121 14.09 -4.50 -30.20
C ALA A 121 15.28 -4.60 -29.22
N ARG A 122 16.52 -4.56 -29.70
CA ARG A 122 17.72 -4.49 -28.86
C ARG A 122 17.84 -3.17 -28.11
N ALA A 123 17.49 -2.05 -28.74
CA ALA A 123 17.48 -0.76 -28.09
C ALA A 123 16.48 -0.70 -26.93
N ILE A 124 15.28 -1.26 -27.12
CA ILE A 124 14.27 -1.41 -26.06
C ILE A 124 14.80 -2.31 -24.94
N LEU A 125 15.40 -3.46 -25.26
CA LEU A 125 16.00 -4.34 -24.26
C LEU A 125 17.06 -3.62 -23.43
N ASN A 126 17.93 -2.83 -24.07
CA ASN A 126 18.99 -2.08 -23.40
C ASN A 126 18.46 -0.92 -22.51
N LEU A 127 17.17 -0.56 -22.59
CA LEU A 127 16.59 0.44 -21.67
C LEU A 127 16.61 -0.03 -20.22
N GLN A 128 16.53 -1.35 -19.97
CA GLN A 128 16.59 -1.91 -18.62
C GLN A 128 17.94 -1.63 -17.93
N ASP A 129 19.01 -1.55 -18.73
CA ASP A 129 20.39 -1.34 -18.29
C ASP A 129 20.79 0.15 -18.31
N LYS A 130 19.88 1.03 -18.79
CA LYS A 130 20.13 2.45 -18.83
C LYS A 130 20.13 3.01 -17.40
N VAL A 131 21.23 3.66 -17.05
CA VAL A 131 21.36 4.37 -15.77
C VAL A 131 20.49 5.63 -15.81
N ILE A 132 19.62 5.76 -14.82
CA ILE A 132 18.78 6.92 -14.57
C ILE A 132 19.25 7.54 -13.25
N ASP A 133 19.61 8.81 -13.30
CA ASP A 133 20.00 9.57 -12.12
C ASP A 133 18.79 9.83 -11.23
N ASP A 134 18.96 9.66 -9.92
CA ASP A 134 17.94 9.96 -8.91
C ASP A 134 16.58 9.28 -9.15
N MET A 135 16.60 8.04 -9.63
CA MET A 135 15.36 7.32 -9.91
C MET A 135 14.56 7.12 -8.62
N GLY A 136 13.29 7.56 -8.64
CA GLY A 136 12.39 7.51 -7.50
C GLY A 136 12.77 8.44 -6.34
N GLY A 137 13.63 9.45 -6.57
CA GLY A 137 14.08 10.36 -5.50
C GLY A 137 15.07 9.71 -4.52
N SER A 138 15.76 8.64 -4.94
CA SER A 138 16.70 7.88 -4.11
C SER A 138 18.06 8.57 -3.88
N GLY A 139 18.31 9.69 -4.56
CA GLY A 139 19.58 10.42 -4.56
C GLY A 139 20.73 9.65 -5.21
N THR A 140 20.45 8.51 -5.85
CA THR A 140 21.46 7.59 -6.39
C THR A 140 21.13 7.25 -7.85
N SER A 141 22.15 7.25 -8.70
CA SER A 141 22.05 6.75 -10.07
C SER A 141 21.91 5.23 -10.07
N THR A 142 20.87 4.72 -10.71
CA THR A 142 20.58 3.27 -10.75
C THR A 142 19.90 2.90 -12.06
N THR A 143 19.87 1.60 -12.40
CA THR A 143 19.15 1.10 -13.57
C THR A 143 17.70 0.77 -13.21
N MET A 144 16.81 0.76 -14.21
CA MET A 144 15.40 0.39 -14.00
C MET A 144 15.26 -0.96 -13.30
N ASP A 145 16.04 -1.95 -13.75
CA ASP A 145 16.04 -3.30 -13.19
C ASP A 145 16.54 -3.36 -11.74
N ALA A 146 17.64 -2.67 -11.43
CA ALA A 146 18.19 -2.65 -10.08
C ALA A 146 17.26 -1.95 -9.08
N TYR A 147 16.64 -0.85 -9.48
CA TYR A 147 15.65 -0.15 -8.65
C TYR A 147 14.40 -0.99 -8.44
N TYR A 148 13.86 -1.58 -9.50
CA TYR A 148 12.70 -2.47 -9.39
C TYR A 148 13.00 -3.67 -8.47
N SER A 149 14.16 -4.30 -8.62
CA SER A 149 14.63 -5.38 -7.74
C SER A 149 14.74 -4.94 -6.28
N SER A 150 15.29 -3.73 -6.04
CA SER A 150 15.39 -3.16 -4.69
C SER A 150 14.01 -2.87 -4.08
N LEU A 151 13.08 -2.34 -4.89
CA LEU A 151 11.70 -2.07 -4.47
C LEU A 151 11.01 -3.38 -4.06
N VAL A 152 11.07 -4.41 -4.90
CA VAL A 152 10.50 -5.73 -4.60
C VAL A 152 11.14 -6.34 -3.34
N ALA A 153 12.46 -6.20 -3.18
CA ALA A 153 13.14 -6.67 -1.99
C ALA A 153 12.67 -5.93 -0.72
N GLN A 154 12.52 -4.61 -0.80
CA GLN A 154 12.02 -3.79 0.31
C GLN A 154 10.59 -4.19 0.71
N VAL A 155 9.68 -4.35 -0.26
CA VAL A 155 8.33 -4.85 -0.01
C VAL A 155 8.38 -6.23 0.65
N GLY A 156 9.26 -7.12 0.19
CA GLY A 156 9.45 -8.43 0.81
C GLY A 156 9.89 -8.35 2.28
N VAL A 157 10.82 -7.45 2.60
CA VAL A 157 11.28 -7.19 3.98
C VAL A 157 10.14 -6.62 4.84
N ASP A 158 9.37 -5.66 4.31
CA ASP A 158 8.24 -5.05 5.02
C ASP A 158 7.12 -6.04 5.32
N VAL A 159 6.81 -6.92 4.37
CA VAL A 159 5.86 -8.04 4.57
C VAL A 159 6.39 -8.97 5.66
N GLN A 160 7.66 -9.37 5.59
CA GLN A 160 8.26 -10.26 6.59
C GLN A 160 8.25 -9.65 8.00
N ASN A 161 8.52 -8.35 8.11
CA ASN A 161 8.46 -7.61 9.37
C ASN A 161 7.04 -7.57 9.92
N THR A 162 6.05 -7.30 9.06
CA THR A 162 4.62 -7.30 9.42
C THR A 162 4.17 -8.65 9.96
N VAL A 163 4.52 -9.75 9.28
CA VAL A 163 4.19 -11.12 9.71
C VAL A 163 4.86 -11.47 11.05
N ASN A 164 6.11 -11.04 11.25
CA ASN A 164 6.80 -11.26 12.52
C ASN A 164 6.14 -10.47 13.66
N ASN A 165 5.75 -9.22 13.40
CA ASN A 165 5.03 -8.39 14.36
C ASN A 165 3.66 -8.97 14.70
N GLU A 166 2.93 -9.49 13.71
CA GLU A 166 1.66 -10.18 13.94
C GLU A 166 1.83 -11.38 14.88
N LYS A 167 2.79 -12.27 14.61
CA LYS A 167 3.10 -13.43 15.47
C LYS A 167 3.52 -13.02 16.88
N PHE A 168 4.31 -11.95 16.99
CA PHE A 168 4.71 -11.41 18.29
C PHE A 168 3.50 -10.90 19.09
N ASN A 169 2.61 -10.14 18.45
CA ASN A 169 1.38 -9.64 19.08
C ASN A 169 0.43 -10.78 19.47
N ASP A 170 0.30 -11.80 18.64
CA ASP A 170 -0.52 -12.99 18.94
C ASP A 170 0.03 -13.75 20.16
N THR A 171 1.36 -13.92 20.22
CA THR A 171 2.03 -14.53 21.37
C THR A 171 1.81 -13.71 22.65
N LEU A 172 1.96 -12.38 22.57
CA LEU A 172 1.68 -11.49 23.69
C LEU A 172 0.22 -11.59 24.14
N LEU A 173 -0.72 -11.61 23.20
CA LEU A 173 -2.14 -11.75 23.50
C LEU A 173 -2.41 -13.07 24.24
N GLY A 174 -1.87 -14.19 23.76
CA GLY A 174 -1.97 -15.48 24.44
C GLY A 174 -1.43 -15.45 25.87
N GLN A 175 -0.29 -14.79 26.10
CA GLN A 175 0.25 -14.59 27.45
C GLN A 175 -0.65 -13.72 28.32
N TYR A 176 -1.22 -12.64 27.78
CA TYR A 176 -2.16 -11.78 28.50
C TYR A 176 -3.43 -12.52 28.89
N ILE A 177 -4.00 -13.31 27.98
CA ILE A 177 -5.16 -14.17 28.25
C ILE A 177 -4.82 -15.16 29.37
N SER A 178 -3.69 -15.87 29.25
CA SER A 178 -3.26 -16.85 30.26
C SER A 178 -3.06 -16.21 31.64
N ARG A 179 -2.49 -15.00 31.69
CA ARG A 179 -2.32 -14.24 32.93
C ARG A 179 -3.66 -13.74 33.49
N LYS A 180 -4.57 -13.31 32.63
CA LYS A 180 -5.92 -12.91 33.01
C LYS A 180 -6.67 -14.11 33.61
N GLU A 181 -6.59 -15.28 32.99
CA GLU A 181 -7.14 -16.53 33.53
C GLU A 181 -6.44 -16.96 34.83
N GLY A 182 -5.14 -16.71 35.00
CA GLY A 182 -4.47 -16.98 36.28
C GLY A 182 -4.94 -16.10 37.44
N ILE A 183 -5.41 -14.88 37.17
CA ILE A 183 -5.87 -13.91 38.20
C ILE A 183 -7.40 -13.96 38.38
N SER A 184 -8.13 -14.03 37.27
CA SER A 184 -9.60 -13.98 37.20
C SER A 184 -10.23 -15.35 36.97
N GLY A 185 -9.44 -16.38 36.71
CA GLY A 185 -9.92 -17.74 36.57
C GLY A 185 -10.37 -18.25 37.93
N VAL A 186 -11.66 -18.49 38.01
CA VAL A 186 -12.28 -19.17 39.15
C VAL A 186 -11.72 -20.59 39.17
N ASN A 187 -10.98 -20.92 40.23
CA ASN A 187 -10.52 -22.28 40.42
C ASN A 187 -11.71 -23.12 40.91
N LEU A 188 -12.36 -23.85 39.98
CA LEU A 188 -13.57 -24.62 40.26
C LEU A 188 -13.38 -25.63 41.41
N ASP A 189 -12.16 -26.14 41.61
CA ASP A 189 -11.87 -27.05 42.72
C ASP A 189 -11.85 -26.30 44.07
N HIS A 190 -11.37 -25.06 44.09
CA HIS A 190 -11.43 -24.20 45.28
C HIS A 190 -12.87 -23.81 45.60
N GLU A 191 -13.63 -23.33 44.62
CA GLU A 191 -15.05 -23.00 44.80
C GLU A 191 -15.88 -24.22 45.19
N MET A 192 -15.58 -25.42 44.66
CA MET A 192 -16.25 -26.66 45.04
C MET A 192 -15.91 -27.05 46.48
N ALA A 193 -14.66 -26.92 46.92
CA ALA A 193 -14.28 -27.15 48.31
C ALA A 193 -14.95 -26.15 49.26
N GLU A 194 -15.06 -24.88 48.85
CA GLU A 194 -15.75 -23.83 49.58
C GLU A 194 -17.26 -24.11 49.67
N LEU A 195 -17.89 -24.54 48.57
CA LEU A 195 -19.27 -25.00 48.52
C LEU A 195 -19.53 -26.20 49.44
N LEU A 196 -18.65 -27.21 49.42
CA LEU A 196 -18.75 -28.37 50.32
C LEU A 196 -18.64 -27.95 51.78
N LYS A 197 -17.71 -27.03 52.10
CA LYS A 197 -17.59 -26.46 53.44
C LYS A 197 -18.87 -25.74 53.86
N TYR A 198 -19.46 -24.92 53.00
CA TYR A 198 -20.74 -24.26 53.28
C TYR A 198 -21.89 -25.26 53.45
N GLN A 199 -21.92 -26.32 52.65
CA GLN A 199 -22.91 -27.39 52.77
C GLN A 199 -22.80 -28.10 54.13
N HIS A 200 -21.58 -28.41 54.58
CA HIS A 200 -21.33 -29.00 55.90
C HIS A 200 -21.68 -28.05 57.05
N LEU A 201 -21.35 -26.76 56.93
CA LEU A 201 -21.74 -25.74 57.92
C LEU A 201 -23.26 -25.60 58.01
N TYR A 202 -23.96 -25.64 56.88
CA TYR A 202 -25.42 -25.57 56.84
C TYR A 202 -26.06 -26.81 57.50
N GLN A 203 -25.53 -28.00 57.22
CA GLN A 203 -25.96 -29.24 57.88
C GLN A 203 -25.71 -29.20 59.40
N ALA A 204 -24.57 -28.67 59.82
CA ALA A 204 -24.24 -28.50 61.24
C ALA A 204 -25.16 -27.48 61.92
N ALA A 205 -25.46 -26.35 61.27
CA ALA A 205 -26.39 -25.35 61.76
C ALA A 205 -27.82 -25.92 61.88
N ALA A 206 -28.29 -26.68 60.90
CA ALA A 206 -29.58 -27.35 60.95
C ALA A 206 -29.67 -28.35 62.11
N LYS A 207 -28.59 -29.11 62.39
CA LYS A 207 -28.50 -29.98 63.58
C LYS A 207 -28.54 -29.17 64.89
N LEU A 208 -27.80 -28.07 64.98
CA LEU A 208 -27.84 -27.20 66.16
C LEU A 208 -29.24 -26.64 66.42
N ILE A 209 -29.94 -26.21 65.36
CA ILE A 209 -31.33 -25.75 65.46
C ILE A 209 -32.25 -26.89 65.92
N SER A 210 -32.07 -28.10 65.39
CA SER A 210 -32.87 -29.26 65.80
C SER A 210 -32.65 -29.59 67.29
N ILE A 211 -31.40 -29.57 67.75
CA ILE A 211 -31.06 -29.79 69.17
C ILE A 211 -31.64 -28.67 70.04
N ALA A 212 -31.58 -27.41 69.57
CA ALA A 212 -32.18 -26.29 70.29
C ALA A 212 -33.71 -26.41 70.39
N ASP A 213 -34.37 -26.87 69.32
CA ASP A 213 -35.81 -27.13 69.31
C ASP A 213 -36.18 -28.30 70.24
N GLU A 214 -35.41 -29.39 70.23
CA GLU A 214 -35.55 -30.49 71.19
C GLU A 214 -35.40 -30.03 72.64
N MET A 215 -34.39 -29.19 72.93
CA MET A 215 -34.22 -28.60 74.26
C MET A 215 -35.38 -27.68 74.65
N MET A 216 -35.91 -26.90 73.69
CA MET A 216 -37.04 -26.00 73.93
C MET A 216 -38.35 -26.77 74.18
N GLN A 217 -38.60 -27.84 73.42
CA GLN A 217 -39.72 -28.75 73.65
C GLN A 217 -39.61 -29.44 75.01
N ALA A 218 -38.41 -29.91 75.39
CA ALA A 218 -38.17 -30.50 76.71
C ALA A 218 -38.49 -29.50 77.83
N LEU A 219 -38.05 -28.24 77.72
CA LEU A 219 -38.36 -27.18 78.69
C LEU A 219 -39.86 -26.86 78.78
N ILE A 220 -40.58 -26.83 77.65
CA ILE A 220 -42.03 -26.58 77.61
C ILE A 220 -42.82 -27.77 78.18
N SER A 221 -42.35 -29.00 77.98
CA SER A 221 -43.01 -30.23 78.47
C SER A 221 -42.89 -30.47 79.98
N ILE A 222 -42.05 -29.71 80.69
CA ILE A 222 -41.82 -29.80 82.14
C ILE A 222 -42.88 -29.01 82.95
N LYS A 223 -43.99 -28.59 82.33
CA LYS A 223 -45.09 -27.88 82.99
C LYS A 223 -46.38 -28.68 82.92
#